data_AF-A0A6G3RBB2-F1
#
_entry.id   AF-A0A6G3RBB2-F1
#
_cell.length_a   1.000
_cell.length_b   1.000
_cell.length_c   1.000
_cell.angle_alpha   90.00
_cell.angle_beta   90.00
_cell.angle_gamma   90.00
#
_symmetry.space_group_name_H-M   'P 1'
#
loop_
_entity.id
_entity.type
_entity.pdbx_description
1 polymer ?
#
loop_
_entity_poly.entity_id
_entity_poly.type
_entity_poly.pdbx_seq_one_letter_code
_entity_poly.pdbx_strand_id
1 'polypeptide(L)' 'LPPESATYKVATTINRNPAVHRAGTRIEASWTFTSARTEAPATLPVSTVRFLPRLALDSTVPAGGKQTFPVV' A
#
# COMPACT_ATOMS: atom_id res chain seq x y z
N LEU A 1 6.10 -20.17 -4.73
CA LEU A 1 4.70 -20.53 -4.42
C LEU A 1 4.45 -21.94 -4.96
N PRO A 2 3.51 -22.72 -4.39
CA PRO A 2 3.01 -23.94 -5.00
C PRO A 2 2.65 -23.74 -6.48
N PRO A 3 2.80 -24.77 -7.33
CA PRO A 3 2.57 -24.64 -8.77
C PRO A 3 1.09 -24.48 -9.13
N GLU A 4 0.21 -25.06 -8.32
CA GLU A 4 -1.23 -25.03 -8.49
C GLU A 4 -1.83 -23.65 -8.22
N SER A 5 -3.01 -23.41 -8.80
CA SER A 5 -3.77 -22.19 -8.55
C SER A 5 -4.23 -22.13 -7.10
N ALA A 6 -3.83 -21.08 -6.39
CA ALA A 6 -4.27 -20.81 -5.03
C ALA A 6 -4.39 -19.32 -4.74
N THR A 7 -5.12 -18.99 -3.67
CA THR A 7 -5.26 -17.62 -3.16
C THR A 7 -4.13 -17.34 -2.17
N TYR A 8 -3.44 -16.23 -2.38
CA TYR A 8 -2.34 -15.77 -1.53
C TYR A 8 -2.68 -14.43 -0.90
N LYS A 9 -2.17 -14.22 0.32
CA LYS A 9 -2.16 -12.93 0.99
C LYS A 9 -0.73 -12.50 1.23
N VAL A 10 -0.37 -11.32 0.75
CA VAL A 10 0.88 -10.65 1.10
C VAL A 10 0.52 -9.47 2.00
N ALA A 11 1.19 -9.37 3.14
CA ALA A 11 1.02 -8.26 4.07
C ALA A 11 2.38 -7.66 4.41
N THR A 12 2.43 -6.34 4.57
CA THR A 12 3.63 -5.63 5.00
C THR A 12 3.28 -4.55 6.01
N THR A 13 4.20 -4.34 6.95
CA THR A 13 4.13 -3.29 7.95
C THR A 13 5.41 -2.48 7.88
N ILE A 14 5.27 -1.18 7.64
CA ILE A 14 6.38 -0.23 7.61
C ILE A 14 6.25 0.66 8.85
N ASN A 15 7.34 0.76 9.62
CA ASN A 15 7.46 1.71 10.71
C ASN A 15 8.52 2.76 10.32
N ARG A 16 8.18 4.03 10.45
CA ARG A 16 9.03 5.17 10.13
C ARG A 16 9.42 5.90 11.41
N ASN A 17 10.66 6.36 11.51
CA ASN A 17 11.15 7.06 12.69
C ASN A 17 10.35 8.35 12.94
N PRO A 18 9.65 8.49 14.10
CA PRO A 18 8.82 9.66 14.39
C PRO A 18 9.62 10.96 14.58
N ALA A 19 10.92 10.88 14.87
CA ALA A 19 11.79 12.05 14.96
C ALA A 19 12.00 12.74 13.59
N VAL A 20 11.78 12.00 12.49
CA VAL A 20 11.90 12.50 11.11
C VAL A 20 10.53 12.64 10.46
N HIS A 21 9.61 11.72 10.75
CA HIS A 21 8.28 11.65 10.14
C HIS A 21 7.19 11.96 11.16
N ARG A 22 6.65 13.19 11.14
CA ARG A 22 5.58 13.63 12.06
C ARG A 22 4.19 13.04 11.76
N ALA A 23 3.97 12.57 10.53
CA ALA A 23 2.75 11.90 10.10
C ALA A 23 3.05 10.59 9.37
N GLY A 24 2.10 9.63 9.44
CA GLY A 24 2.21 8.34 8.76
C GLY A 24 3.35 7.45 9.29
N THR A 25 3.60 7.46 10.59
CA THR A 25 4.69 6.71 11.24
C THR A 25 4.53 5.19 11.13
N ARG A 26 3.31 4.70 10.92
CA ARG A 26 3.01 3.29 10.65
C ARG A 26 2.16 3.17 9.39
N ILE A 27 2.56 2.29 8.49
CA ILE A 27 1.79 1.94 7.28
C ILE A 27 1.62 0.44 7.27
N GLU A 28 0.39 -0.01 7.09
CA GLU A 28 0.06 -1.41 6.85
C GLU A 28 -0.57 -1.52 5.47
N ALA A 29 -0.14 -2.52 4.71
CA ALA A 29 -0.74 -2.83 3.42
C ALA A 29 -0.90 -4.34 3.28
N SER A 30 -1.98 -4.76 2.65
CA SER A 30 -2.19 -6.17 2.31
C SER A 30 -2.89 -6.33 0.98
N TRP A 31 -2.47 -7.33 0.23
CA TRP A 31 -3.07 -7.73 -1.04
C TRP A 31 -3.48 -9.18 -0.97
N THR A 32 -4.65 -9.47 -1.54
CA THR A 32 -5.13 -10.82 -1.77
C THR A 32 -5.26 -11.03 -3.27
N PHE A 33 -4.63 -12.06 -3.81
CA PHE A 33 -4.66 -12.38 -5.24
C PHE A 33 -4.55 -13.88 -5.46
N THR A 34 -5.08 -14.34 -6.59
CA THR A 34 -4.91 -15.73 -7.04
C THR A 34 -3.66 -15.82 -7.91
N SER A 35 -2.83 -16.85 -7.68
CA SER A 35 -1.62 -17.09 -8.46
C SER A 35 -1.45 -18.58 -8.75
N ALA A 36 -0.85 -18.89 -9.89
CA ALA A 36 -0.37 -20.22 -10.27
C ALA A 36 1.03 -20.08 -10.89
N ARG A 37 1.73 -21.20 -11.12
CA ARG A 37 3.03 -21.17 -11.81
C ARG A 37 2.85 -20.82 -13.30
N THR A 38 3.76 -19.99 -13.80
CA THR A 38 3.93 -19.68 -15.23
C THR A 38 5.35 -20.03 -15.66
N GLU A 39 5.58 -20.25 -16.96
CA GLU A 39 6.90 -20.55 -17.51
C GLU A 39 7.82 -19.33 -17.61
N ALA A 40 7.22 -18.15 -17.76
CA ALA A 40 7.88 -16.85 -17.79
C ALA A 40 7.18 -15.89 -16.80
N PRO A 41 7.84 -14.79 -16.37
CA PRO A 41 7.22 -13.79 -15.50
C PRO A 41 5.91 -13.26 -16.09
N ALA A 42 4.82 -13.33 -15.31
CA ALA A 42 3.52 -12.77 -15.66
C ALA A 42 3.21 -11.58 -14.74
N THR A 43 2.53 -10.57 -15.28
CA THR A 43 2.10 -9.41 -14.49
C THR A 43 0.92 -9.80 -13.62
N LEU A 44 1.00 -9.51 -12.31
CA LEU A 44 -0.14 -9.66 -11.40
C LEU A 44 -0.92 -8.35 -11.33
N PRO A 45 -2.27 -8.39 -11.35
CA PRO A 45 -3.09 -7.20 -11.20
C PRO A 45 -3.11 -6.76 -9.73
N VAL A 46 -2.03 -6.13 -9.28
CA VAL A 46 -1.91 -5.59 -7.93
C VAL A 46 -2.08 -4.07 -7.99
N SER A 47 -3.19 -3.59 -7.45
CA SER A 47 -3.41 -2.15 -7.30
C SER A 47 -2.67 -1.59 -6.09
N THR A 48 -2.07 -0.42 -6.24
CA THR A 48 -1.43 0.31 -5.16
C THR A 48 -1.97 1.73 -5.06
N VAL A 49 -2.09 2.25 -3.84
CA VAL A 49 -2.48 3.64 -3.60
C VAL A 49 -1.22 4.46 -3.32
N ARG A 50 -0.99 5.51 -4.11
CA ARG A 50 0.08 6.48 -3.81
C ARG A 50 -0.43 7.49 -2.79
N PHE A 51 -0.32 7.15 -1.51
CA PHE A 51 -0.78 8.00 -0.41
C PHE A 51 0.17 9.18 -0.16
N LEU A 52 -0.21 10.35 -0.68
CA LEU A 52 0.53 11.62 -0.55
C LEU A 52 -0.45 12.74 -0.18
N PRO A 53 -0.91 12.79 1.08
CA PRO A 53 -1.88 13.80 1.49
C PRO A 53 -1.25 15.19 1.38
N ARG A 54 -2.06 16.16 0.97
CA ARG A 54 -1.67 17.57 1.06
C ARG A 54 -1.85 18.00 2.51
N LEU A 55 -0.75 18.30 3.19
CA LEU A 55 -0.71 18.71 4.59
C LEU A 55 -0.20 20.15 4.70
N ALA A 56 -0.57 20.85 5.78
CA ALA A 56 0.09 22.07 6.19
C ALA A 56 1.51 21.78 6.74
N LEU A 57 2.31 22.83 6.95
CA LEU A 57 3.70 22.70 7.43
C LEU A 57 3.82 22.02 8.80
N ASP A 58 2.77 22.08 9.61
CA ASP A 58 2.68 21.43 10.90
C ASP A 58 2.24 19.95 10.82
N SER A 59 2.09 19.40 9.61
CA SER A 59 1.60 18.04 9.31
C SER A 59 0.11 17.81 9.62
N THR A 60 -0.72 18.87 9.59
CA THR A 60 -2.17 18.78 9.82
C THR A 60 -3.01 19.07 8.57
N VAL A 61 -4.30 18.73 8.64
CA VAL A 61 -5.34 19.08 7.66
C VAL A 61 -6.64 19.45 8.37
N PRO A 62 -7.49 20.30 7.78
CA PRO A 62 -8.83 20.55 8.31
C PRO A 62 -9.66 19.27 8.38
N ALA A 63 -10.39 19.11 9.49
CA ALA A 63 -11.30 17.99 9.66
C ALA A 63 -12.44 18.02 8.61
N GLY A 64 -12.89 16.84 8.18
CA GLY A 64 -13.96 16.70 7.20
C GLY A 64 -13.56 16.94 5.73
N GLY A 65 -12.29 17.26 5.47
CA GLY A 65 -11.77 17.40 4.11
C GLY A 65 -11.68 16.07 3.37
N LYS A 66 -12.12 16.04 2.10
CA LYS A 66 -11.93 14.89 1.20
C LYS A 66 -10.65 15.06 0.38
N GLN A 67 -9.87 14.00 0.27
CA GLN A 67 -8.71 13.93 -0.63
C GLN A 67 -8.80 12.67 -1.49
N THR A 68 -8.48 12.82 -2.78
CA THR A 68 -8.46 11.72 -3.75
C THR A 68 -7.03 11.34 -4.05
N PHE A 69 -6.77 10.04 -4.10
CA PHE A 69 -5.45 9.47 -4.39
C PHE A 69 -5.52 8.59 -5.63
N PRO A 70 -4.49 8.63 -6.50
CA PRO A 70 -4.44 7.74 -7.64
C PRO A 70 -4.25 6.30 -7.18
N VAL A 71 -4.92 5.40 -7.88
CA VAL A 71 -4.66 3.96 -7.85
C VAL A 71 -3.87 3.65 -9.11
N VAL A 72 -2.73 3.00 -8.95
CA VAL A 72 -1.85 2.54 -10.04
C VAL A 72 -1.66 1.04 -9.99
#